data_AF-A0A9N8CSD3-F1
#
_entry.id   AF-A0A9N8CSD3-F1
#
_cell.length_a   1.000
_cell.length_b   1.000
_cell.length_c   1.000
_cell.angle_alpha   90.00
_cell.angle_beta   90.00
_cell.angle_gamma   90.00
#
_symmetry.space_group_name_H-M   'P 1'
#
loop_
_entity.id
_entity.type
_entity.pdbx_description
1 polymer ?
#
loop_
_entity_poly.entity_id
_entity_poly.type
_entity_poly.pdbx_seq_one_letter_code
_entity_poly.pdbx_strand_id
1 'polypeptide(L)'
;MDEKEIRRRRLKEWFADGKYPDKDSSYISQVINGKSIGEKAARRLERDYGMPDKFLDKPYDVPEVQSVELTSRQQKVIDLLDALPDDEIDEFIVKLQERKAFYDRRLQDYLTKNKL
;
A
#
# COMPACT_ATOMS: atom_id res chain seq x y z
N MET A 1 -1.39 11.87 -17.75
CA MET A 1 -0.06 11.52 -17.18
C MET A 1 0.88 11.27 -18.36
N ASP A 2 2.11 11.78 -18.35
CA ASP A 2 3.09 11.52 -19.42
C ASP A 2 3.50 10.03 -19.39
N GLU A 3 3.76 9.40 -20.53
CA GLU A 3 4.22 7.99 -20.60
C GLU A 3 5.49 7.77 -19.77
N LYS A 4 6.37 8.77 -19.73
CA LYS A 4 7.60 8.73 -18.93
C LYS A 4 7.32 8.71 -17.42
N GLU A 5 6.25 9.38 -17.00
CA GLU A 5 5.77 9.38 -15.61
C GLU A 5 5.16 8.03 -15.25
N ILE A 6 4.36 7.44 -16.15
CA ILE A 6 3.78 6.09 -15.96
C ILE A 6 4.89 5.05 -15.78
N ARG A 7 5.88 5.04 -16.67
CA ARG A 7 7.03 4.12 -16.60
C ARG A 7 7.80 4.26 -15.28
N ARG A 8 8.00 5.49 -14.80
CA ARG A 8 8.67 5.72 -13.51
C ARG A 8 7.87 5.14 -12.35
N ARG A 9 6.56 5.39 -12.31
CA ARG A 9 5.69 4.93 -11.22
C ARG A 9 5.56 3.41 -11.20
N ARG A 10 5.37 2.78 -12.36
CA ARG A 10 5.38 1.32 -12.51
C ARG A 10 6.71 0.70 -12.07
N LEU A 11 7.83 1.35 -12.38
CA LEU A 11 9.15 0.89 -11.94
C LEU A 11 9.30 0.99 -10.41
N LYS A 12 8.79 2.08 -9.80
CA LYS A 12 8.76 2.24 -8.34
C LYS A 12 7.88 1.18 -7.66
N GLU A 13 6.72 0.87 -8.23
CA GLU A 13 5.82 -0.20 -7.76
C GLU A 13 6.49 -1.57 -7.84
N TRP A 14 7.14 -1.89 -8.97
CA TRP A 14 7.82 -3.17 -9.16
C TRP A 14 8.94 -3.40 -8.14
N PHE A 15 9.62 -2.33 -7.73
CA PHE A 15 10.69 -2.38 -6.72
C PHE A 15 10.27 -1.77 -5.36
N ALA A 16 8.98 -1.83 -5.02
CA ALA A 16 8.47 -1.28 -3.76
C ALA A 16 9.13 -1.92 -2.51
N ASP A 17 9.55 -3.18 -2.62
CA ASP A 17 10.25 -3.92 -1.56
C ASP A 17 11.72 -3.45 -1.34
N GLY A 18 12.19 -2.45 -2.11
CA GLY A 18 13.50 -1.85 -1.95
C GLY A 18 14.69 -2.72 -2.39
N LYS A 19 14.43 -3.92 -2.92
CA LYS A 19 15.46 -4.85 -3.43
C LYS A 19 15.80 -4.52 -4.87
N TYR A 20 16.76 -3.61 -5.06
CA TYR A 20 17.26 -3.28 -6.38
C TYR A 20 18.34 -4.28 -6.86
N PRO A 21 18.29 -4.72 -8.12
CA PRO A 21 19.35 -5.53 -8.73
C PRO A 21 20.69 -4.78 -8.77
N ASP A 22 21.79 -5.42 -8.38
CA ASP A 22 23.13 -4.80 -8.33
C ASP A 22 23.56 -4.16 -9.65
N LYS A 23 23.22 -4.81 -10.76
CA LYS A 23 23.59 -4.40 -12.12
C LYS A 23 23.00 -3.04 -12.53
N ASP A 24 21.78 -2.73 -12.11
CA ASP A 24 21.08 -1.50 -12.48
C ASP A 24 20.60 -0.68 -11.26
N SER A 25 21.06 -0.96 -10.03
CA SER A 25 20.59 -0.30 -8.81
C SER A 25 20.65 1.23 -8.90
N SER A 26 21.81 1.77 -9.32
CA SER A 26 21.99 3.21 -9.53
C SER A 26 21.07 3.76 -10.63
N TYR A 27 20.87 3.00 -11.72
CA TYR A 27 20.01 3.41 -12.82
C TYR A 27 18.53 3.43 -12.41
N ILE A 28 18.06 2.39 -11.72
CA ILE A 28 16.69 2.28 -11.21
C ILE A 28 16.42 3.39 -10.20
N SER A 29 17.34 3.63 -9.26
CA SER A 29 17.25 4.73 -8.30
C SER A 29 17.15 6.09 -9.01
N GLN A 30 17.98 6.34 -10.02
CA GLN A 30 17.90 7.57 -10.81
C GLN A 30 16.54 7.72 -11.52
N VAL A 31 16.01 6.64 -12.11
CA VAL A 31 14.71 6.68 -12.79
C VAL A 31 13.61 6.98 -11.79
N ILE A 32 13.55 6.28 -10.66
CA ILE A 32 12.58 6.51 -9.57
C ILE A 32 12.64 7.96 -9.06
N ASN A 33 13.85 8.52 -8.93
CA ASN A 33 14.08 9.89 -8.45
C ASN A 33 13.87 10.98 -9.52
N GLY A 34 13.42 10.65 -10.73
CA GLY A 34 12.97 11.64 -11.72
C GLY A 34 13.70 11.59 -13.07
N LYS A 35 14.70 10.71 -13.25
CA LYS A 35 15.31 10.51 -14.58
C LYS A 35 14.29 9.90 -15.53
N SER A 36 14.13 10.51 -16.69
CA SER A 36 13.25 9.98 -17.74
C SER A 36 13.80 8.68 -18.31
N ILE A 37 12.90 7.71 -18.53
CA ILE A 37 13.20 6.43 -19.18
C ILE A 37 12.52 6.38 -20.55
N GLY A 38 13.31 6.08 -21.59
CA GLY A 38 12.82 5.87 -22.95
C GLY A 38 12.33 4.44 -23.16
N GLU A 39 11.52 4.24 -24.20
CA GLU A 39 10.91 2.94 -24.54
C GLU A 39 11.93 1.79 -24.61
N LYS A 40 13.06 1.99 -25.30
CA LYS A 40 14.10 0.96 -25.43
C LYS A 40 14.69 0.51 -24.08
N ALA A 41 14.82 1.45 -23.14
CA ALA A 41 15.31 1.13 -21.81
C ALA A 41 14.22 0.46 -20.97
N ALA A 42 12.97 0.88 -21.09
CA ALA A 42 11.83 0.22 -20.45
C ALA A 42 11.71 -1.25 -20.88
N ARG A 43 11.74 -1.52 -22.19
CA ARG A 43 11.72 -2.89 -22.74
C ARG A 43 12.89 -3.75 -22.26
N ARG A 44 14.07 -3.14 -22.10
CA ARG A 44 15.24 -3.83 -21.54
C ARG A 44 14.97 -4.23 -20.09
N LEU A 45 14.50 -3.31 -19.25
CA LEU A 45 14.17 -3.60 -17.85
C LEU A 45 13.10 -4.67 -17.73
N GLU A 46 12.07 -4.61 -18.56
CA GLU A 46 10.99 -5.60 -18.55
C GLU A 46 11.53 -7.00 -18.81
N ARG A 47 12.37 -7.16 -19.84
CA ARG A 47 12.98 -8.45 -20.16
C ARG A 47 13.99 -8.91 -19.11
N ASP A 48 14.88 -8.01 -18.69
CA ASP A 48 16.01 -8.34 -17.81
C ASP A 48 15.53 -8.67 -16.38
N TYR A 49 14.38 -8.13 -15.95
CA TYR A 49 13.80 -8.33 -14.62
C TYR A 49 12.49 -9.12 -14.61
N GLY A 50 12.12 -9.76 -15.72
CA GLY A 50 10.96 -10.64 -15.80
C GLY A 50 9.62 -9.92 -15.63
N MET A 51 9.56 -8.63 -15.94
CA MET A 51 8.29 -7.90 -15.94
C MET A 51 7.45 -8.35 -17.14
N PRO A 52 6.11 -8.36 -17.02
CA PRO A 52 5.23 -8.60 -18.15
C PRO A 52 5.47 -7.63 -19.32
N ASP A 53 5.18 -8.07 -20.55
CA ASP A 53 5.32 -7.19 -21.71
C ASP A 53 4.47 -5.92 -21.55
N LYS A 54 5.09 -4.78 -21.88
CA LYS A 54 4.50 -3.43 -21.73
C LYS A 54 4.05 -3.08 -20.32
N PHE A 55 4.52 -3.78 -19.28
CA PHE A 55 4.17 -3.48 -17.89
C PHE A 55 4.45 -2.01 -17.52
N LEU A 56 5.60 -1.48 -17.94
CA LEU A 56 5.98 -0.09 -17.63
C LEU A 56 5.12 0.93 -18.39
N ASP A 57 4.43 0.53 -19.47
CA ASP A 57 3.52 1.40 -20.21
C ASP A 57 2.06 1.26 -19.79
N LYS A 58 1.75 0.27 -18.94
CA LYS A 58 0.37 0.08 -18.44
C LYS A 58 -0.03 1.30 -17.62
N PRO A 59 -1.23 1.87 -17.86
CA PRO A 59 -1.76 2.98 -17.07
C PRO A 59 -1.55 2.70 -15.59
N TYR A 60 -0.80 3.57 -14.93
CA TYR A 60 -0.58 3.45 -13.50
C TYR A 60 -1.80 4.08 -12.82
N ASP A 61 -2.83 3.28 -12.56
CA ASP A 61 -3.85 3.66 -11.60
C ASP A 61 -3.17 3.66 -10.25
N VAL A 62 -2.97 4.85 -9.71
CA VAL A 62 -2.58 5.03 -8.32
C VAL A 62 -3.75 4.45 -7.52
N PRO A 63 -3.63 3.33 -6.77
CA PRO A 63 -4.48 3.22 -5.61
C PRO A 63 -4.10 4.44 -4.79
N GLU A 64 -4.97 5.45 -4.79
CA GLU A 64 -4.79 6.63 -3.95
C GLU A 64 -4.41 6.08 -2.58
N VAL A 65 -3.18 6.34 -2.15
CA VAL A 65 -2.85 6.21 -0.74
C VAL A 65 -3.67 7.33 -0.14
N GLN A 66 -4.92 7.02 0.20
CA GLN A 66 -5.78 7.94 0.90
C GLN A 66 -5.01 8.25 2.17
N SER A 67 -4.41 9.42 2.24
CA SER A 67 -3.95 9.98 3.48
C SER A 67 -5.21 10.15 4.31
N VAL A 68 -5.52 9.13 5.10
CA VAL A 68 -6.66 9.18 6.01
C VAL A 68 -6.28 10.24 7.03
N GLU A 69 -6.92 11.41 6.95
CA GLU A 69 -6.83 12.38 8.04
C GLU A 69 -7.44 11.74 9.27
N LEU A 70 -6.57 11.36 10.21
CA LEU A 70 -7.00 10.79 11.47
C LEU A 70 -7.70 11.88 12.28
N THR A 71 -8.90 11.58 12.75
CA THR A 71 -9.56 12.40 13.75
C THR A 71 -8.70 12.47 15.01
N SER A 72 -8.84 13.54 15.80
CA SER A 72 -8.11 13.68 17.07
C SER A 72 -8.33 12.50 18.03
N ARG A 73 -9.48 11.80 17.90
CA ARG A 73 -9.76 10.58 18.66
C ARG A 73 -8.93 9.40 18.18
N GLN A 74 -8.81 9.21 16.86
CA GLN A 74 -8.00 8.12 16.30
C GLN A 74 -6.52 8.31 16.62
N GLN A 75 -6.02 9.55 16.53
CA GLN A 75 -4.63 9.85 16.90
C GLN A 75 -4.34 9.49 18.36
N LYS A 76 -5.21 9.87 19.29
CA LYS A 76 -5.07 9.50 20.71
C LYS A 76 -5.03 7.99 20.95
N VAL A 77 -5.76 7.21 20.16
CA VAL A 77 -5.73 5.74 20.29
C VAL A 77 -4.37 5.21 19.85
N ILE A 78 -3.82 5.72 18.74
CA ILE A 78 -2.49 5.34 18.27
C ILE A 78 -1.43 5.71 19.31
N ASP A 79 -1.46 6.95 19.82
CA ASP A 79 -0.50 7.42 20.81
C ASP A 79 -0.51 6.56 22.10
N LEU A 80 -1.68 6.02 22.48
CA LEU A 80 -1.81 5.12 23.62
C LEU A 80 -1.29 3.72 23.32
N LEU A 81 -1.49 3.21 22.10
CA LEU A 81 -0.95 1.91 21.70
C LEU A 81 0.57 1.94 21.60
N ASP A 82 1.15 3.01 21.04
CA ASP A 82 2.61 3.18 20.91
C ASP A 82 3.33 3.27 22.28
N ALA A 83 2.59 3.54 23.36
CA ALA A 83 3.12 3.60 24.72
C ALA A 83 3.13 2.24 25.44
N LEU A 84 2.58 1.19 24.83
CA LEU A 84 2.46 -0.16 25.41
C LEU A 84 3.40 -1.15 24.72
N PRO A 85 3.81 -2.24 25.39
CA PRO A 85 4.51 -3.37 24.77
C PRO A 85 3.66 -4.09 23.72
N ASP A 86 4.30 -4.68 22.72
CA ASP A 86 3.63 -5.39 21.61
C ASP A 86 2.67 -6.50 22.10
N ASP A 87 3.05 -7.23 23.15
CA ASP A 87 2.22 -8.30 23.74
C ASP A 87 0.93 -7.78 24.38
N GLU A 88 0.98 -6.61 25.02
CA GLU A 88 -0.20 -5.95 25.57
C GLU A 88 -1.10 -5.39 24.46
N ILE A 89 -0.51 -4.85 23.39
CA ILE A 89 -1.24 -4.37 22.21
C ILE A 89 -2.01 -5.52 21.57
N ASP A 90 -1.36 -6.66 21.37
CA ASP A 90 -1.98 -7.85 20.78
C ASP A 90 -3.15 -8.35 21.64
N GLU A 91 -2.97 -8.44 22.97
CA GLU A 91 -4.05 -8.83 23.89
C GLU A 91 -5.23 -7.84 23.82
N PHE A 92 -4.93 -6.54 23.74
CA PHE A 92 -5.95 -5.50 23.61
C PHE A 92 -6.71 -5.57 22.28
N ILE A 93 -6.02 -5.85 21.17
CA ILE A 93 -6.62 -6.04 19.85
C ILE A 93 -7.62 -7.21 19.89
N VAL A 94 -7.24 -8.35 20.47
CA VAL A 94 -8.12 -9.51 20.60
C VAL A 94 -9.38 -9.15 21.37
N LYS A 95 -9.25 -8.50 22.53
CA LYS A 95 -10.40 -8.05 23.34
C LYS A 95 -11.32 -7.09 22.57
N LEU A 96 -10.75 -6.17 21.78
CA LEU A 96 -11.54 -5.26 20.96
C LEU A 96 -12.29 -5.98 19.83
N GLN A 97 -11.66 -6.97 19.20
CA GLN A 97 -12.29 -7.78 18.15
C GLN A 97 -13.47 -8.59 18.69
N GLU A 98 -13.32 -9.23 19.84
CA GLU A 98 -14.41 -9.95 20.51
C GLU A 98 -15.57 -9.03 20.84
N ARG A 99 -15.27 -7.85 21.41
CA ARG A 99 -16.28 -6.86 21.74
C ARG A 99 -17.00 -6.35 20.50
N LYS A 100 -16.28 -6.09 19.41
CA LYS A 100 -16.87 -5.72 18.12
C LYS A 100 -17.81 -6.82 17.62
N ALA A 101 -17.35 -8.07 17.60
CA ALA A 101 -18.14 -9.21 17.15
C ALA A 101 -19.42 -9.39 17.97
N PHE A 102 -19.36 -9.16 19.28
CA PHE A 102 -20.54 -9.19 20.15
C PHE A 102 -21.59 -8.15 19.72
N TYR A 103 -21.19 -6.90 19.48
CA TYR A 103 -22.13 -5.86 19.05
C TYR A 103 -22.64 -6.07 17.62
N ASP A 104 -21.79 -6.55 16.71
CA ASP A 104 -22.19 -6.87 15.34
C ASP A 104 -23.28 -7.95 15.33
N ARG A 105 -23.10 -9.04 16.11
CA ARG A 105 -24.13 -10.08 16.27
C ARG A 105 -25.43 -9.52 16.85
N ARG A 106 -25.32 -8.72 17.92
CA ARG A 106 -26.49 -8.12 18.57
C ARG A 106 -27.23 -7.17 17.62
N LEU A 107 -26.50 -6.40 16.82
CA LEU A 107 -27.07 -5.52 15.80
C LEU A 107 -27.79 -6.34 14.72
N GLN A 108 -27.18 -7.42 14.23
CA GLN A 108 -27.82 -8.33 13.27
C GLN A 108 -29.11 -8.92 13.83
N ASP A 109 -29.11 -9.37 15.09
CA ASP A 109 -30.30 -9.88 15.77
C ASP A 109 -31.41 -8.82 15.87
N TYR A 110 -31.05 -7.56 16.17
CA TYR A 110 -32.03 -6.46 16.18
C TYR A 110 -32.60 -6.18 14.79
N LEU A 111 -31.76 -6.14 13.76
CA LEU A 111 -32.19 -5.90 12.37
C LEU A 111 -33.11 -7.02 11.87
N THR A 112 -32.76 -8.28 12.15
CA THR A 112 -33.59 -9.44 11.77
C THR A 112 -34.90 -9.51 12.55
N LYS A 113 -34.91 -9.16 13.84
CA LYS A 113 -36.13 -9.14 14.66
C LYS A 113 -37.06 -7.98 14.34
N ASN A 114 -36.53 -6.83 13.95
CA ASN A 114 -37.34 -5.63 13.69
C ASN A 114 -37.74 -5.43 12.22
N LYS A 115 -37.45 -6.38 11.30
CA LYS A 115 -37.82 -6.37 9.87
C LYS A 115 -38.20 -4.97 9.34
N LEU A 116 -37.19 -4.12 9.14
CA LEU A 116 -37.21 -3.11 8.08
C LEU A 116 -36.92 -3.82 6.75
#